data_AF-A0A414WPQ7-F1
#
_entry.id   AF-A0A414WPQ7-F1
#
_cell.length_a   1.000
_cell.length_b   1.000
_cell.length_c   1.000
_cell.angle_alpha   90.00
_cell.angle_beta   90.00
_cell.angle_gamma   90.00
#
_symmetry.space_group_name_H-M   'P 1'
#
loop_
_entity.id
_entity.type
_entity.pdbx_description
1 polymer ?
#
loop_
_entity_poly.entity_id
_entity_poly.type
_entity_poly.pdbx_seq_one_letter_code
_entity_poly.pdbx_strand_id
1 'polypeptide(L)'
;MKKKKIAKYIQEAETPIKPKVLYDKVTWGDMLTENEKTFLRNVLEDESHSKDEGLGIAIEAFALSHTATRENITLVEKFLDEDFHNGIFAGTALKVLCYDYYWNLAKDYLSLLKWILLRQESDEELFSRAALALGMYLSNNKDKEIFYFIYDLFQQALNEYHSKCDWETRDRVRSLYEALRYASTPHEKRNDIYFEIEKMRFPDNIDNELILQYVKL
;
A
#
# COMPACT_ATOMS: atom_id res chain seq x y z
N MET A 1 -22.64 -5.90 59.22
CA MET A 1 -21.28 -5.66 58.68
C MET A 1 -20.63 -7.00 58.39
N LYS A 2 -20.00 -7.30 57.25
CA LYS A 2 -19.76 -6.59 56.00
C LYS A 2 -19.67 -7.65 54.90
N LYS A 3 -20.37 -7.36 53.80
CA LYS A 3 -20.20 -7.89 52.44
C LYS A 3 -18.72 -8.17 52.12
N LYS A 4 -18.31 -9.44 52.05
CA LYS A 4 -17.06 -9.87 51.40
C LYS A 4 -17.28 -11.34 51.01
N LYS A 5 -17.09 -11.68 49.73
CA LYS A 5 -17.30 -13.00 49.09
C LYS A 5 -18.62 -13.20 48.32
N ILE A 6 -19.20 -12.15 47.76
CA ILE A 6 -19.92 -12.34 46.49
C ILE A 6 -18.89 -12.11 45.41
N ALA A 7 -18.64 -13.20 44.68
CA ALA A 7 -17.96 -13.29 43.40
C ALA A 7 -17.32 -11.98 42.94
N LYS A 8 -16.00 -11.94 43.09
CA LYS A 8 -15.10 -11.22 42.21
C LYS A 8 -15.39 -11.75 40.81
N TYR A 9 -16.49 -11.26 40.23
CA TYR A 9 -16.86 -11.47 38.85
C TYR A 9 -15.61 -11.10 38.07
N ILE A 10 -15.19 -12.07 37.27
CA ILE A 10 -14.14 -11.96 36.28
C ILE A 10 -14.61 -10.88 35.31
N GLN A 11 -14.43 -9.63 35.67
CA GLN A 11 -14.01 -8.63 34.71
C GLN A 11 -12.51 -8.86 34.55
N GLU A 12 -12.16 -9.93 33.83
CA GLU A 12 -11.13 -9.75 32.83
C GLU A 12 -11.65 -8.60 31.99
N ALA A 13 -11.20 -7.39 32.30
CA ALA A 13 -11.30 -6.30 31.37
C ALA A 13 -10.51 -6.78 30.16
N GLU A 14 -11.20 -7.40 29.19
CA GLU A 14 -10.65 -7.66 27.88
C GLU A 14 -9.95 -6.37 27.49
N THR A 15 -8.63 -6.48 27.34
CA THR A 15 -7.82 -5.31 26.98
C THR A 15 -8.44 -4.77 25.70
N PRO A 16 -8.74 -3.46 25.59
CA PRO A 16 -9.40 -2.94 24.40
C PRO A 16 -8.63 -3.40 23.17
N ILE A 17 -9.28 -4.16 22.29
CA ILE A 17 -8.64 -4.66 21.08
C ILE A 17 -8.27 -3.44 20.26
N LYS A 18 -6.97 -3.28 19.95
CA LYS A 18 -6.46 -2.16 19.14
C LYS A 18 -6.02 -2.68 17.78
N PRO A 19 -6.29 -1.96 16.67
CA PRO A 19 -5.84 -2.37 15.34
C PRO A 19 -4.35 -2.71 15.26
N LYS A 20 -3.49 -1.95 15.94
CA LYS A 20 -2.03 -2.19 15.97
C LYS A 20 -1.64 -3.56 16.55
N VAL A 21 -2.30 -4.00 17.63
CA VAL A 21 -2.03 -5.31 18.22
C VAL A 21 -2.39 -6.42 17.25
N LEU A 22 -3.51 -6.27 16.55
CA LEU A 22 -3.95 -7.24 15.55
C LEU A 22 -3.04 -7.25 14.32
N TYR A 23 -2.63 -6.07 13.85
CA TYR A 23 -1.67 -5.93 12.76
C TYR A 23 -0.36 -6.65 13.06
N ASP A 24 0.22 -6.41 14.24
CA ASP A 24 1.48 -7.07 14.63
C ASP A 24 1.31 -8.59 14.66
N LYS A 25 0.20 -9.08 15.24
CA LYS A 25 -0.14 -10.50 15.29
C LYS A 25 -0.16 -11.14 13.89
N VAL A 26 -0.93 -10.58 12.96
CA VAL A 26 -1.03 -11.14 11.59
C VAL A 26 0.26 -11.01 10.79
N THR A 27 1.04 -9.95 11.02
CA THR A 27 2.34 -9.74 10.36
C THR A 27 3.35 -10.83 10.77
N TRP A 28 3.26 -11.33 12.00
CA TRP A 28 4.07 -12.44 12.50
C TRP A 28 3.51 -13.83 12.16
N GLY A 29 2.42 -13.91 11.39
CA GLY A 29 1.83 -15.16 10.91
C GLY A 29 0.82 -15.79 11.86
N ASP A 30 0.44 -15.11 12.95
CA ASP A 30 -0.58 -15.61 13.87
C ASP A 30 -1.99 -15.45 13.28
N MET A 31 -2.85 -16.44 13.53
CA MET A 31 -4.26 -16.36 13.14
C MET A 31 -5.07 -15.51 14.11
N LEU A 32 -5.90 -14.62 13.56
CA LEU A 32 -6.91 -13.90 14.33
C LEU A 32 -8.12 -14.79 14.64
N THR A 33 -8.67 -14.63 15.84
CA THR A 33 -9.96 -15.18 16.23
C THR A 33 -11.10 -14.50 15.47
N GLU A 34 -12.27 -15.13 15.42
CA GLU A 34 -13.44 -14.54 14.76
C GLU A 34 -13.91 -13.23 15.41
N ASN A 35 -13.72 -13.07 16.72
CA ASN A 35 -14.01 -11.81 17.42
C ASN A 35 -13.04 -10.70 16.98
N GLU A 36 -11.75 -10.99 16.85
CA GLU A 36 -10.74 -10.03 16.37
C GLU A 36 -10.98 -9.63 14.90
N LYS A 37 -11.38 -10.58 14.05
CA LYS A 37 -11.77 -10.31 12.66
C LYS A 37 -13.04 -9.44 12.58
N THR A 38 -14.05 -9.78 13.37
CA THR A 38 -15.29 -9.00 13.47
C THR A 38 -15.01 -7.58 13.95
N PHE A 39 -14.11 -7.42 14.92
CA PHE A 39 -13.65 -6.11 15.37
C PHE A 39 -13.05 -5.28 14.23
N LEU A 40 -12.11 -5.85 13.45
CA LEU A 40 -11.51 -5.14 12.31
C LEU A 40 -12.56 -4.72 11.27
N ARG A 41 -13.51 -5.61 10.96
CA ARG A 41 -14.62 -5.30 10.06
C ARG A 41 -15.43 -4.12 10.58
N ASN A 42 -15.82 -4.14 11.85
CA ASN A 42 -16.63 -3.08 12.46
C ASN A 42 -15.89 -1.73 12.44
N VAL A 43 -14.58 -1.72 12.68
CA VAL A 43 -13.75 -0.50 12.58
C VAL A 43 -13.77 0.05 11.16
N LEU A 44 -13.70 -0.82 10.15
CA LEU A 44 -13.76 -0.39 8.76
C LEU A 44 -15.17 0.07 8.38
N GLU A 45 -16.23 -0.57 8.87
CA GLU A 45 -17.63 -0.20 8.59
C GLU A 45 -18.01 1.15 9.23
N ASP A 46 -17.46 1.47 10.40
CA ASP A 46 -17.75 2.70 11.13
C ASP A 46 -17.03 3.93 10.53
N GLU A 47 -17.81 4.77 9.82
CA GLU A 47 -17.33 6.00 9.19
C GLU A 47 -16.89 7.09 10.19
N SER A 48 -17.22 6.95 11.49
CA SER A 48 -16.79 7.89 12.52
C SER A 48 -15.28 7.86 12.78
N HIS A 49 -14.60 6.78 12.39
CA HIS A 49 -13.15 6.61 12.50
C HIS A 49 -12.37 7.14 11.29
N SER A 50 -13.04 7.80 10.33
CA SER A 50 -12.44 8.37 9.10
C SER A 50 -11.33 9.41 9.32
N LYS A 51 -11.00 9.78 10.56
CA LYS A 51 -9.90 10.68 10.93
C LYS A 51 -8.91 10.06 11.93
N ASP A 52 -9.08 8.80 12.26
CA ASP A 52 -8.24 8.10 13.24
C ASP A 52 -6.97 7.55 12.55
N GLU A 53 -5.79 7.90 13.07
CA GLU A 53 -4.50 7.36 12.60
C GLU A 53 -4.47 5.81 12.68
N GLY A 54 -5.30 5.20 13.53
CA GLY A 54 -5.44 3.75 13.64
C GLY A 54 -6.18 3.07 12.47
N LEU A 55 -6.89 3.84 11.63
CA LEU A 55 -7.70 3.28 10.54
C LEU A 55 -6.84 2.67 9.42
N GLY A 56 -5.74 3.31 9.04
CA GLY A 56 -4.80 2.73 8.06
C GLY A 56 -4.27 1.37 8.51
N ILE A 57 -3.88 1.27 9.78
CA ILE A 57 -3.41 0.02 10.39
C ILE A 57 -4.53 -1.04 10.42
N ALA A 58 -5.78 -0.63 10.66
CA ALA A 58 -6.93 -1.53 10.62
C ALA A 58 -7.17 -2.09 9.20
N ILE A 59 -7.05 -1.26 8.16
CA ILE A 59 -7.19 -1.67 6.76
C ILE A 59 -6.13 -2.72 6.39
N GLU A 60 -4.87 -2.50 6.78
CA GLU A 60 -3.79 -3.46 6.55
C GLU A 60 -4.00 -4.77 7.32
N ALA A 61 -4.33 -4.70 8.61
CA ALA A 61 -4.60 -5.88 9.42
C ALA A 61 -5.80 -6.68 8.88
N PHE A 62 -6.82 -5.98 8.40
CA PHE A 62 -8.00 -6.58 7.78
C PHE A 62 -7.61 -7.36 6.52
N ALA A 63 -6.85 -6.75 5.62
CA ALA A 63 -6.44 -7.39 4.37
C ALA A 63 -5.52 -8.61 4.59
N LEU A 64 -4.63 -8.58 5.60
CA LEU A 64 -3.79 -9.75 5.96
C LEU A 64 -4.58 -10.90 6.57
N SER A 65 -5.71 -10.62 7.22
CA SER A 65 -6.51 -11.63 7.93
C SER A 65 -7.74 -12.14 7.16
N HIS A 66 -8.07 -11.50 6.04
CA HIS A 66 -9.26 -11.80 5.24
C HIS A 66 -8.91 -12.09 3.79
N THR A 67 -9.66 -13.00 3.20
CA THR A 67 -9.58 -13.28 1.76
C THR A 67 -10.23 -12.16 0.96
N ALA A 68 -9.78 -11.97 -0.28
CA ALA A 68 -10.28 -10.96 -1.22
C ALA A 68 -11.65 -11.37 -1.82
N THR A 69 -12.69 -11.46 -0.99
CA THR A 69 -14.08 -11.62 -1.48
C THR A 69 -14.61 -10.27 -2.01
N ARG A 70 -15.64 -10.29 -2.85
CA ARG A 70 -16.22 -9.02 -3.37
C ARG A 70 -16.70 -8.10 -2.23
N GLU A 71 -17.25 -8.67 -1.16
CA GLU A 71 -17.68 -7.94 0.03
C GLU A 71 -16.51 -7.26 0.74
N ASN A 72 -15.40 -7.97 0.95
CA ASN A 72 -14.20 -7.43 1.60
C ASN A 72 -13.51 -6.39 0.73
N ILE A 73 -13.46 -6.63 -0.58
CA ILE A 73 -12.94 -5.65 -1.55
C ILE A 73 -13.77 -4.38 -1.50
N THR A 74 -15.10 -4.48 -1.56
CA THR A 74 -16.00 -3.31 -1.52
C THR A 74 -15.83 -2.51 -0.23
N LEU A 75 -15.62 -3.19 0.91
CA LEU A 75 -15.38 -2.53 2.20
C LEU A 75 -14.08 -1.71 2.21
N VAL A 76 -13.06 -2.10 1.45
CA VAL A 76 -11.81 -1.35 1.31
C VAL A 76 -11.92 -0.30 0.20
N GLU A 77 -12.59 -0.60 -0.91
CA GLU A 77 -12.78 0.32 -2.05
C GLU A 77 -13.42 1.65 -1.63
N LYS A 78 -14.27 1.66 -0.60
CA LYS A 78 -14.89 2.90 -0.13
C LYS A 78 -13.88 3.97 0.28
N PHE A 79 -12.68 3.58 0.73
CA PHE A 79 -11.61 4.52 1.12
C PHE A 79 -10.86 5.10 -0.08
N LEU A 80 -11.15 4.64 -1.31
CA LEU A 80 -10.65 5.25 -2.55
C LEU A 80 -11.55 6.40 -3.02
N ASP A 81 -12.74 6.56 -2.44
CA ASP A 81 -13.68 7.62 -2.82
C ASP A 81 -13.18 9.00 -2.39
N GLU A 82 -13.42 10.03 -3.21
CA GLU A 82 -12.90 11.39 -3.01
C GLU A 82 -13.46 12.06 -1.73
N ASP A 83 -14.55 11.53 -1.18
CA ASP A 83 -15.15 11.96 0.08
C ASP A 83 -14.28 11.61 1.32
N PHE A 84 -13.33 10.67 1.19
CA PHE A 84 -12.34 10.40 2.24
C PHE A 84 -11.15 11.34 2.06
N HIS A 85 -11.23 12.52 2.71
CA HIS A 85 -10.28 13.65 2.64
C HIS A 85 -8.84 13.39 3.13
N ASN A 86 -8.33 12.16 3.10
CA ASN A 86 -6.97 11.84 3.51
C ASN A 86 -6.28 10.91 2.51
N GLY A 87 -5.29 11.44 1.79
CA GLY A 87 -4.44 10.68 0.84
C GLY A 87 -3.78 9.46 1.47
N ILE A 88 -3.57 9.46 2.79
CA ILE A 88 -3.06 8.33 3.56
C ILE A 88 -4.00 7.12 3.45
N PHE A 89 -5.31 7.27 3.68
CA PHE A 89 -6.24 6.14 3.67
C PHE A 89 -6.50 5.62 2.27
N ALA A 90 -6.61 6.53 1.28
CA ALA A 90 -6.68 6.13 -0.12
C ALA A 90 -5.41 5.37 -0.54
N GLY A 91 -4.23 5.84 -0.10
CA GLY A 91 -2.95 5.17 -0.33
C GLY A 91 -2.88 3.78 0.32
N THR A 92 -3.36 3.64 1.57
CA THR A 92 -3.44 2.35 2.27
C THR A 92 -4.43 1.39 1.60
N ALA A 93 -5.61 1.87 1.20
CA ALA A 93 -6.59 1.07 0.49
C ALA A 93 -6.02 0.58 -0.85
N LEU A 94 -5.37 1.47 -1.61
CA LEU A 94 -4.71 1.12 -2.86
C LEU A 94 -3.61 0.08 -2.65
N LYS A 95 -2.79 0.24 -1.59
CA LYS A 95 -1.76 -0.71 -1.19
C LYS A 95 -2.34 -2.10 -0.97
N VAL A 96 -3.33 -2.25 -0.10
CA VAL A 96 -3.87 -3.58 0.23
C VAL A 96 -4.64 -4.23 -0.92
N LEU A 97 -5.28 -3.43 -1.77
CA LEU A 97 -5.95 -3.94 -2.97
C LEU A 97 -4.93 -4.43 -4.01
N CYS A 98 -3.89 -3.64 -4.28
CA CYS A 98 -3.06 -3.84 -5.47
C CYS A 98 -1.77 -4.62 -5.24
N TYR A 99 -1.18 -4.57 -4.04
CA TYR A 99 0.17 -5.11 -3.84
C TYR A 99 0.18 -6.64 -3.84
N ASP A 100 1.27 -7.23 -4.34
CA ASP A 100 1.38 -8.67 -4.57
C ASP A 100 1.41 -9.51 -3.28
N TYR A 101 1.88 -8.93 -2.17
CA TYR A 101 1.84 -9.53 -0.83
C TYR A 101 0.55 -9.27 -0.04
N TYR A 102 -0.44 -8.65 -0.67
CA TYR A 102 -1.81 -8.53 -0.17
C TYR A 102 -2.78 -9.27 -1.11
N TRP A 103 -3.70 -8.55 -1.77
CA TRP A 103 -4.71 -9.15 -2.63
C TRP A 103 -4.34 -9.17 -4.12
N ASN A 104 -3.27 -8.48 -4.52
CA ASN A 104 -2.70 -8.54 -5.87
C ASN A 104 -3.71 -8.23 -7.00
N LEU A 105 -4.61 -7.27 -6.78
CA LEU A 105 -5.68 -6.90 -7.71
C LEU A 105 -5.30 -5.76 -8.66
N ALA A 106 -4.01 -5.40 -8.76
CA ALA A 106 -3.55 -4.23 -9.54
C ALA A 106 -4.07 -4.21 -10.99
N LYS A 107 -4.31 -5.38 -11.59
CA LYS A 107 -4.90 -5.52 -12.93
C LYS A 107 -6.29 -4.89 -13.04
N ASP A 108 -7.10 -4.99 -12.00
CA ASP A 108 -8.48 -4.46 -11.97
C ASP A 108 -8.49 -2.94 -11.75
N TYR A 109 -7.40 -2.39 -11.20
CA TYR A 109 -7.27 -0.97 -10.89
C TYR A 109 -6.34 -0.20 -11.83
N LEU A 110 -5.90 -0.77 -12.96
CA LEU A 110 -4.95 -0.12 -13.89
C LEU A 110 -5.39 1.28 -14.33
N SER A 111 -6.67 1.48 -14.64
CA SER A 111 -7.19 2.79 -15.05
C SER A 111 -7.04 3.83 -13.93
N LEU A 112 -7.37 3.46 -12.69
CA LEU A 112 -7.23 4.32 -11.52
C LEU A 112 -5.75 4.63 -11.24
N LEU A 113 -4.89 3.61 -11.27
CA LEU A 113 -3.45 3.74 -11.07
C LEU A 113 -2.82 4.70 -12.08
N LYS A 114 -3.14 4.54 -13.38
CA LYS A 114 -2.71 5.47 -14.44
C LYS A 114 -3.20 6.88 -14.17
N TRP A 115 -4.47 7.04 -13.79
CA TRP A 115 -5.06 8.35 -13.53
C TRP A 115 -4.39 9.06 -12.34
N ILE A 116 -4.07 8.35 -11.25
CA ILE A 116 -3.32 8.89 -10.11
C ILE A 116 -1.95 9.41 -10.57
N LEU A 117 -1.21 8.63 -11.37
CA LEU A 117 0.13 9.01 -11.83
C LEU A 117 0.14 10.16 -12.83
N LEU A 118 -0.98 10.45 -13.50
CA LEU A 118 -1.14 11.59 -14.41
C LEU A 118 -1.57 12.87 -13.70
N ARG A 119 -2.03 12.81 -12.45
CA ARG A 119 -2.44 14.00 -11.67
C ARG A 119 -1.20 14.80 -11.24
N GLN A 120 -1.12 16.06 -11.67
CA GLN A 120 -0.02 16.96 -11.29
C GLN A 120 -0.05 17.40 -9.82
N GLU A 121 -1.18 17.29 -9.14
CA GLU A 121 -1.36 17.65 -7.72
C GLU A 121 -1.65 16.42 -6.84
N SER A 122 -1.23 15.22 -7.28
CA SER A 122 -1.42 14.02 -6.49
C SER A 122 -0.66 14.10 -5.16
N ASP A 123 -1.32 13.73 -4.06
CA ASP A 123 -0.69 13.40 -2.79
C ASP A 123 0.51 12.46 -3.02
N GLU A 124 1.66 12.77 -2.42
CA GLU A 124 2.92 12.07 -2.68
C GLU A 124 2.87 10.61 -2.25
N GLU A 125 2.21 10.33 -1.12
CA GLU A 125 2.04 8.95 -0.66
C GLU A 125 1.16 8.20 -1.66
N LEU A 126 0.01 8.75 -2.05
CA LEU A 126 -0.86 8.14 -3.03
C LEU A 126 -0.16 7.88 -4.38
N PHE A 127 0.65 8.82 -4.86
CA PHE A 127 1.47 8.67 -6.07
C PHE A 127 2.46 7.52 -5.93
N SER A 128 3.22 7.48 -4.82
CA SER A 128 4.23 6.44 -4.58
C SER A 128 3.60 5.04 -4.52
N ARG A 129 2.44 4.91 -3.88
CA ARG A 129 1.68 3.65 -3.80
C ARG A 129 1.19 3.21 -5.17
N ALA A 130 0.67 4.14 -5.97
CA ALA A 130 0.21 3.83 -7.31
C ALA A 130 1.35 3.39 -8.23
N ALA A 131 2.50 4.07 -8.16
CA ALA A 131 3.69 3.72 -8.94
C ALA A 131 4.16 2.29 -8.59
N LEU A 132 4.33 2.00 -7.30
CA LEU A 132 4.82 0.69 -6.87
C LEU A 132 3.81 -0.44 -7.20
N ALA A 133 2.51 -0.20 -7.07
CA ALA A 133 1.48 -1.15 -7.49
C ALA A 133 1.61 -1.54 -8.98
N LEU A 134 1.86 -0.55 -9.86
CA LEU A 134 2.12 -0.84 -11.27
C LEU A 134 3.46 -1.57 -11.47
N GLY A 135 4.49 -1.24 -10.70
CA GLY A 135 5.76 -1.98 -10.70
C GLY A 135 5.58 -3.47 -10.38
N MET A 136 4.76 -3.79 -9.37
CA MET A 136 4.40 -5.17 -9.02
C MET A 136 3.59 -5.85 -10.11
N TYR A 137 2.58 -5.16 -10.65
CA TYR A 137 1.80 -5.64 -11.78
C TYR A 137 2.69 -6.01 -12.97
N LEU A 138 3.60 -5.13 -13.36
CA LEU A 138 4.54 -5.33 -14.46
C LEU A 138 5.42 -6.55 -14.23
N SER A 139 5.90 -6.72 -13.00
CA SER A 139 6.74 -7.84 -12.59
C SER A 139 6.02 -9.20 -12.71
N ASN A 140 4.70 -9.21 -12.62
CA ASN A 140 3.87 -10.42 -12.69
C ASN A 140 3.28 -10.67 -14.08
N ASN A 141 3.10 -9.62 -14.90
CA ASN A 141 2.32 -9.71 -16.15
C ASN A 141 3.12 -9.43 -17.43
N LYS A 142 4.34 -8.85 -17.35
CA LYS A 142 5.16 -8.50 -18.53
C LYS A 142 4.46 -7.59 -19.55
N ASP A 143 3.64 -6.65 -19.05
CA ASP A 143 2.83 -5.76 -19.87
C ASP A 143 3.65 -4.59 -20.43
N LYS A 144 3.95 -4.65 -21.74
CA LYS A 144 4.79 -3.64 -22.40
C LYS A 144 4.13 -2.26 -22.46
N GLU A 145 2.81 -2.19 -22.59
CA GLU A 145 2.11 -0.90 -22.67
C GLU A 145 2.23 -0.16 -21.33
N ILE A 146 1.98 -0.87 -20.24
CA ILE A 146 2.13 -0.30 -18.89
C ILE A 146 3.60 0.04 -18.60
N PHE A 147 4.55 -0.75 -19.09
CA PHE A 147 5.97 -0.45 -18.91
C PHE A 147 6.35 0.86 -19.58
N TYR A 148 5.99 1.03 -20.85
CA TYR A 148 6.28 2.27 -21.57
C TYR A 148 5.58 3.48 -20.93
N PHE A 149 4.34 3.30 -20.45
CA PHE A 149 3.64 4.34 -19.71
C PHE A 149 4.43 4.85 -18.49
N ILE A 150 4.91 3.95 -17.62
CA ILE A 150 5.70 4.34 -16.44
C ILE A 150 7.06 4.90 -16.85
N TYR A 151 7.70 4.29 -17.85
CA TYR A 151 9.00 4.73 -18.34
C TYR A 151 8.96 6.15 -18.92
N ASP A 152 7.92 6.48 -19.68
CA ASP A 152 7.74 7.82 -20.23
C ASP A 152 7.51 8.86 -19.12
N LEU A 153 6.71 8.53 -18.10
CA LEU A 153 6.55 9.38 -16.91
C LEU A 153 7.86 9.58 -16.16
N PHE A 154 8.66 8.51 -16.03
CA PHE A 154 9.98 8.58 -15.40
C PHE A 154 10.92 9.51 -16.16
N GLN A 155 10.99 9.40 -17.49
CA GLN A 155 11.82 10.29 -18.32
C GLN A 155 11.36 11.75 -18.21
N GLN A 156 10.05 12.00 -18.19
CA GLN A 156 9.49 13.34 -18.01
C GLN A 156 9.89 13.92 -16.65
N ALA A 157 9.68 13.18 -15.56
CA ALA A 157 10.03 13.60 -14.21
C ALA A 157 11.55 13.83 -14.05
N LEU A 158 12.38 13.00 -14.67
CA LEU A 158 13.83 13.13 -14.63
C LEU A 158 14.32 14.40 -15.36
N ASN A 159 13.75 14.69 -16.53
CA ASN A 159 14.05 15.92 -17.28
C ASN A 159 13.60 17.18 -16.51
N GLU A 160 12.45 17.11 -15.86
CA GLU A 160 11.94 18.18 -15.01
C GLU A 160 12.84 18.40 -13.79
N TYR A 161 13.25 17.32 -13.12
CA TYR A 161 14.18 17.38 -11.99
C TYR A 161 15.52 18.01 -12.38
N HIS A 162 16.12 17.65 -13.52
CA HIS A 162 17.35 18.28 -14.01
C HIS A 162 17.19 19.79 -14.27
N SER A 163 15.98 20.25 -14.53
CA SER A 163 15.69 21.66 -14.81
C SER A 163 15.38 22.45 -13.54
N LYS A 164 14.60 21.89 -12.61
CA LYS A 164 14.13 22.58 -11.40
C LYS A 164 14.95 22.29 -10.15
N CYS A 165 15.52 21.08 -10.04
CA CYS A 165 16.27 20.58 -8.89
C CYS A 165 15.52 20.69 -7.55
N ASP A 166 14.19 20.52 -7.55
CA ASP A 166 13.36 20.57 -6.35
C ASP A 166 13.08 19.19 -5.74
N TRP A 167 12.51 19.19 -4.53
CA TRP A 167 12.28 17.98 -3.73
C TRP A 167 11.06 17.18 -4.21
N GLU A 168 10.02 17.83 -4.72
CA GLU A 168 8.78 17.19 -5.20
C GLU A 168 9.07 16.37 -6.47
N THR A 169 9.77 16.96 -7.43
CA THR A 169 10.21 16.29 -8.66
C THR A 169 11.16 15.14 -8.37
N ARG A 170 12.06 15.30 -7.38
CA ARG A 170 12.94 14.22 -6.91
C ARG A 170 12.14 13.03 -6.38
N ASP A 171 11.13 13.27 -5.55
CA ASP A 171 10.36 12.20 -4.91
C ASP A 171 9.46 11.45 -5.93
N ARG A 172 9.01 12.14 -6.98
CA ARG A 172 8.40 11.52 -8.17
C ARG A 172 9.37 10.63 -8.94
N VAL A 173 10.57 11.13 -9.24
CA VAL A 173 11.63 10.36 -9.91
C VAL A 173 11.94 9.08 -9.13
N ARG A 174 12.10 9.20 -7.80
CA ARG A 174 12.32 8.06 -6.90
C ARG A 174 11.19 7.03 -7.03
N SER A 175 9.94 7.45 -6.85
CA SER A 175 8.78 6.54 -6.86
C SER A 175 8.64 5.77 -8.18
N LEU A 176 8.83 6.45 -9.31
CA LEU A 176 8.78 5.83 -10.63
C LEU A 176 9.96 4.90 -10.89
N TYR A 177 11.16 5.27 -10.42
CA TYR A 177 12.33 4.41 -10.52
C TYR A 177 12.16 3.12 -9.70
N GLU A 178 11.63 3.21 -8.48
CA GLU A 178 11.34 2.05 -7.64
C GLU A 178 10.37 1.08 -8.32
N ALA A 179 9.33 1.60 -8.97
CA ALA A 179 8.38 0.81 -9.74
C ALA A 179 9.08 0.06 -10.90
N LEU A 180 9.88 0.78 -11.70
CA LEU A 180 10.63 0.20 -12.83
C LEU A 180 11.67 -0.82 -12.36
N ARG A 181 12.35 -0.54 -11.25
CA ARG A 181 13.31 -1.46 -10.62
C ARG A 181 12.62 -2.73 -10.15
N TYR A 182 11.49 -2.62 -9.47
CA TYR A 182 10.71 -3.79 -9.02
C TYR A 182 10.23 -4.63 -10.21
N ALA A 183 9.75 -3.97 -11.27
CA ALA A 183 9.34 -4.64 -12.51
C ALA A 183 10.50 -5.41 -13.17
N SER A 184 11.69 -4.83 -13.17
CA SER A 184 12.86 -5.36 -13.89
C SER A 184 13.68 -6.37 -13.09
N THR A 185 13.49 -6.43 -11.77
CA THR A 185 14.27 -7.32 -10.92
C THR A 185 13.71 -8.76 -10.94
N PRO A 186 14.55 -9.78 -11.17
CA PRO A 186 14.13 -11.18 -11.10
C PRO A 186 13.45 -11.52 -9.78
N HIS A 187 12.45 -12.41 -9.84
CA HIS A 187 11.60 -12.74 -8.69
C HIS A 187 12.39 -13.15 -7.44
N GLU A 188 13.45 -13.94 -7.63
CA GLU A 188 14.32 -14.46 -6.58
C GLU A 188 15.07 -13.38 -5.77
N LYS A 189 15.20 -12.16 -6.31
CA LYS A 189 15.93 -11.05 -5.69
C LYS A 189 15.03 -9.94 -5.17
N ARG A 190 13.69 -10.11 -5.21
CA ARG A 190 12.74 -9.05 -4.85
C ARG A 190 12.73 -8.71 -3.36
N ASN A 191 12.97 -9.69 -2.49
CA ASN A 191 13.01 -9.47 -1.03
C ASN A 191 14.13 -8.50 -0.60
N ASP A 192 15.24 -8.48 -1.35
CA ASP A 192 16.36 -7.57 -1.10
C ASP A 192 16.05 -6.13 -1.54
N ILE A 193 15.12 -5.95 -2.49
CA ILE A 193 14.71 -4.63 -2.99
C ILE A 193 13.96 -3.84 -1.92
N TYR A 194 13.05 -4.48 -1.16
CA TYR A 194 12.27 -3.80 -0.11
C TYR A 194 13.17 -3.11 0.93
N PHE A 195 14.32 -3.73 1.26
CA PHE A 195 15.30 -3.17 2.21
C PHE A 195 16.20 -2.08 1.62
N GLU A 196 16.34 -2.02 0.29
CA GLU A 196 17.20 -1.06 -0.40
C GLU A 196 16.46 0.16 -0.94
N ILE A 197 15.17 0.00 -1.25
CA ILE A 197 14.26 1.11 -1.59
C ILE A 197 14.28 2.18 -0.48
N GLU A 198 14.24 1.76 0.79
CA GLU A 198 14.35 2.67 1.94
C GLU A 198 15.74 3.34 2.09
N LYS A 199 16.76 2.88 1.35
CA LYS A 199 18.16 3.34 1.47
C LYS A 199 18.68 4.14 0.27
N MET A 200 17.87 4.34 -0.78
CA MET A 200 18.32 5.06 -1.97
C MET A 200 18.69 6.52 -1.69
N ARG A 201 19.88 6.92 -2.17
CA ARG A 201 20.33 8.31 -2.24
C ARG A 201 20.47 8.72 -3.72
N PHE A 202 19.50 9.47 -4.24
CA PHE A 202 19.60 10.37 -5.40
C PHE A 202 19.98 9.77 -6.80
N PRO A 203 19.77 10.53 -7.91
CA PRO A 203 19.67 10.01 -9.28
C PRO A 203 20.97 9.46 -9.91
N ASP A 204 22.13 9.66 -9.29
CA ASP A 204 23.40 9.09 -9.76
C ASP A 204 23.45 7.55 -9.63
N ASN A 205 22.49 6.95 -8.92
CA ASN A 205 22.34 5.50 -8.73
C ASN A 205 21.23 4.88 -9.61
N ILE A 206 20.72 5.61 -10.61
CA ILE A 206 19.76 5.07 -11.59
C ILE A 206 20.50 4.11 -12.53
N ASP A 207 20.18 2.82 -12.42
CA ASP A 207 20.69 1.79 -13.31
C ASP A 207 19.75 1.64 -14.53
N ASN A 208 20.05 2.41 -15.58
CA ASN A 208 19.32 2.33 -16.84
C ASN A 208 19.45 0.95 -17.51
N GLU A 209 20.56 0.25 -17.31
CA GLU A 209 20.73 -1.09 -17.87
C GLU A 209 19.76 -2.07 -17.21
N LEU A 210 19.59 -1.98 -15.88
CA LEU A 210 18.59 -2.76 -15.14
C LEU A 210 17.17 -2.49 -15.63
N ILE A 211 16.77 -1.22 -15.81
CA ILE A 211 15.43 -0.89 -16.33
C ILE A 211 15.20 -1.50 -17.72
N LEU A 212 16.20 -1.42 -18.60
CA LEU A 212 16.11 -1.94 -19.97
C LEU A 212 16.14 -3.47 -20.03
N GLN A 213 16.48 -4.18 -18.96
CA GLN A 213 16.33 -5.64 -18.90
C GLN A 213 14.88 -6.07 -19.05
N TYR A 214 13.92 -5.27 -18.59
CA TYR A 214 12.49 -5.58 -18.71
C TYR A 214 12.06 -5.79 -20.17
N VAL A 215 12.59 -4.97 -21.10
CA VAL A 215 12.26 -5.05 -22.53
C VAL A 215 12.81 -6.33 -23.19
N LYS A 216 13.79 -6.99 -22.56
CA LYS A 216 14.42 -8.23 -23.03
C LYS A 216 13.75 -9.50 -22.47
N LEU A 217 12.86 -9.38 -21.47
CA LEU A 217 12.13 -10.47 -20.81
C LEU A 217 10.82 -10.83 -21.53
#